data_AF-A0A4Y8WKU9-F1
#
_entry.id   AF-A0A4Y8WKU9-F1
#
_cell.length_a   1.000
_cell.length_b   1.000
_cell.length_c   1.000
_cell.angle_alpha   90.00
_cell.angle_beta   90.00
_cell.angle_gamma   90.00
#
_symmetry.space_group_name_H-M   'P 1'
#
loop_
_entity.id
_entity.type
_entity.pdbx_description
1 polymer ?
#
loop_
_entity_poly.entity_id
_entity_poly.type
_entity_poly.pdbx_seq_one_letter_code
_entity_poly.pdbx_strand_id
1 'polypeptide(L)'
;MGRCSVKGWIVSLSISVVIGYSIPIFAAIETDEKIEEKKDSHLLENEVDGLLIDRTMTRLGDDFYFFFTQLMNERHGSLKENLTVKERPTALSGSIISIFHREKLIYRTALSPGRQHAEDKAKEALTAVTSHLLRWKTQLSYQDTFDVAQDEF
;
A
#
# COMPACT_ATOMS: atom_id res chain seq x y z
N MET A 1 33.08 -7.33 54.64
CA MET A 1 32.09 -6.83 55.63
C MET A 1 30.89 -6.31 54.87
N GLY A 2 29.62 -6.60 55.13
CA GLY A 2 28.94 -7.42 56.14
C GLY A 2 27.49 -7.59 55.68
N ARG A 3 26.91 -8.76 55.96
CA ARG A 3 25.53 -9.14 55.65
C ARG A 3 24.53 -8.24 56.39
N CYS A 4 23.38 -7.96 55.77
CA CYS A 4 22.13 -7.90 56.52
C CYS A 4 20.93 -8.28 55.65
N SER A 5 20.37 -9.43 56.02
CA SER A 5 19.07 -9.96 55.62
C SER A 5 18.07 -9.59 56.71
N VAL A 6 16.91 -9.06 56.35
CA VAL A 6 15.77 -8.97 57.26
C VAL A 6 14.46 -9.14 56.50
N LYS A 7 13.94 -10.37 56.61
CA LYS A 7 12.57 -10.73 56.99
C LYS A 7 11.42 -10.02 56.27
N GLY A 8 10.74 -10.78 55.40
CA GLY A 8 9.40 -10.44 54.96
C GLY A 8 8.37 -10.54 56.08
N TRP A 9 7.20 -9.92 55.86
CA TRP A 9 5.93 -10.21 56.52
C TRP A 9 4.82 -10.08 55.48
N ILE A 10 3.99 -11.12 55.42
CA ILE A 10 2.72 -11.17 54.68
C ILE A 10 1.66 -10.53 55.58
N VAL A 11 0.94 -9.52 55.08
CA VAL A 11 -0.34 -9.05 55.64
C VAL A 11 -1.19 -8.62 54.44
N SER A 12 -2.03 -9.52 53.94
CA SER A 12 -3.46 -9.66 54.24
C SER A 12 -4.33 -8.95 53.20
N LEU A 13 -5.15 -9.76 52.54
CA LEU A 13 -6.22 -9.39 51.61
C LEU A 13 -7.17 -8.37 52.27
N SER A 14 -7.54 -7.31 51.55
CA SER A 14 -8.79 -6.60 51.77
C SER A 14 -9.28 -6.02 50.45
N ILE A 15 -10.33 -6.65 49.93
CA ILE A 15 -11.14 -6.18 48.82
C ILE A 15 -11.94 -4.98 49.30
N SER A 16 -11.93 -3.89 48.54
CA SER A 16 -12.98 -2.87 48.56
C SER A 16 -13.09 -2.27 47.16
N VAL A 17 -14.09 -2.77 46.42
CA VAL A 17 -14.80 -2.05 45.35
C VAL A 17 -15.54 -0.90 46.09
N VAL A 18 -15.74 0.35 45.63
CA VAL A 18 -16.43 0.85 44.44
C VAL A 18 -16.28 2.39 44.35
N ILE A 19 -16.45 2.94 43.14
CA ILE A 19 -16.91 4.30 42.75
C ILE A 19 -15.85 5.39 42.55
N GLY A 20 -15.50 5.60 41.27
CA GLY A 20 -15.96 6.77 40.53
C GLY A 20 -15.01 7.95 40.46
N TYR A 21 -14.21 8.02 39.39
CA TYR A 21 -13.98 9.26 38.66
C TYR A 21 -13.97 8.96 37.16
N SER A 22 -14.93 9.58 36.48
CA SER A 22 -15.01 9.72 35.04
C SER A 22 -13.68 10.23 34.50
N ILE A 23 -12.99 9.41 33.69
CA ILE A 23 -12.01 9.94 32.76
C ILE A 23 -12.81 10.25 31.49
N PRO A 24 -12.84 11.51 31.06
CA PRO A 24 -13.67 11.93 29.95
C PRO A 24 -13.28 11.16 28.68
N ILE A 25 -14.31 10.61 28.05
CA ILE A 25 -14.36 10.30 26.62
C ILE A 25 -13.83 11.53 25.90
N PHE A 26 -12.56 11.46 25.48
CA PHE A 26 -11.99 12.45 24.59
C PHE A 26 -12.75 12.31 23.27
N ALA A 27 -13.64 13.30 23.05
CA ALA A 27 -14.23 13.70 21.79
C ALA A 27 -13.36 13.24 20.60
N ALA A 28 -13.84 12.38 19.69
CA ALA A 28 -14.78 12.72 18.62
C ALA A 28 -14.42 14.04 17.90
N ILE A 29 -14.28 13.94 16.57
CA ILE A 29 -13.97 15.01 15.59
C ILE A 29 -12.45 15.19 15.45
N GLU A 30 -11.75 14.70 14.42
CA GLU A 30 -11.91 14.94 12.98
C GLU A 30 -11.39 13.73 12.16
N THR A 31 -12.21 13.04 11.37
CA THR A 31 -11.76 12.29 10.16
C THR A 31 -12.93 11.81 9.29
N ASP A 32 -14.06 12.52 9.21
CA ASP A 32 -15.14 12.07 8.32
C ASP A 32 -14.93 12.55 6.86
N GLU A 33 -14.44 13.78 6.65
CA GLU A 33 -14.19 14.32 5.29
C GLU A 33 -13.07 13.60 4.52
N LYS A 34 -12.10 12.97 5.19
CA LYS A 34 -10.98 12.30 4.51
C LYS A 34 -11.33 10.91 3.97
N ILE A 35 -12.50 10.39 4.33
CA ILE A 35 -12.95 9.04 3.96
C ILE A 35 -13.80 9.08 2.68
N GLU A 36 -14.56 10.15 2.42
CA GLU A 36 -15.40 10.27 1.22
C GLU A 36 -14.57 10.36 -0.08
N GLU A 37 -13.56 11.25 -0.17
CA GLU A 37 -12.74 11.35 -1.38
C GLU A 37 -11.99 10.05 -1.73
N LYS A 38 -11.52 9.32 -0.70
CA LYS A 38 -10.85 8.03 -0.92
C LYS A 38 -11.80 6.99 -1.46
N LYS A 39 -13.05 6.98 -0.99
CA LYS A 39 -14.05 5.98 -1.37
C LYS A 39 -14.46 6.13 -2.84
N ASP A 40 -14.68 7.35 -3.31
CA ASP A 40 -15.09 7.61 -4.69
C ASP A 40 -13.99 7.26 -5.69
N SER A 41 -12.73 7.61 -5.37
CA SER A 41 -11.60 7.27 -6.24
C SER A 41 -11.40 5.75 -6.38
N HIS A 42 -11.61 4.99 -5.31
CA HIS A 42 -11.54 3.54 -5.35
C HIS A 42 -12.71 2.91 -6.14
N LEU A 43 -13.90 3.51 -6.11
CA LEU A 43 -15.04 3.02 -6.90
C LEU A 43 -14.82 3.22 -8.40
N LEU A 44 -14.30 4.37 -8.82
CA LEU A 44 -13.95 4.64 -10.22
C LEU A 44 -12.85 3.70 -10.74
N GLU A 45 -11.87 3.37 -9.90
CA GLU A 45 -10.82 2.37 -10.18
C GLU A 45 -11.36 0.93 -10.34
N ASN A 46 -12.60 0.64 -9.95
CA ASN A 46 -13.19 -0.69 -10.12
C ASN A 46 -14.17 -0.77 -11.29
N GLU A 47 -14.71 0.36 -11.75
CA GLU A 47 -15.70 0.39 -12.83
C GLU A 47 -15.08 0.58 -14.23
N VAL A 48 -13.92 1.23 -14.31
CA VAL A 48 -13.24 1.54 -15.58
C VAL A 48 -11.99 0.70 -15.71
N ASP A 49 -11.88 -0.14 -16.74
CA ASP A 49 -10.70 -0.97 -17.01
C ASP A 49 -9.61 -0.23 -17.81
N GLY A 50 -8.35 -0.61 -17.61
CA GLY A 50 -7.19 -0.19 -18.43
C GLY A 50 -6.65 1.21 -18.15
N LEU A 51 -6.89 1.76 -16.97
CA LEU A 51 -6.47 3.10 -16.58
C LEU A 51 -5.07 3.11 -15.95
N LEU A 52 -4.20 4.01 -16.42
CA LEU A 52 -2.99 4.40 -15.71
C LEU A 52 -3.24 5.72 -14.99
N ILE A 53 -3.17 5.69 -13.66
CA ILE A 53 -3.47 6.84 -12.81
C ILE A 53 -2.15 7.47 -12.36
N ASP A 54 -1.99 8.75 -12.71
CA ASP A 54 -0.89 9.57 -12.25
C ASP A 54 -1.20 10.19 -10.88
N ARG A 55 -0.37 9.85 -9.88
CA ARG A 55 -0.33 10.51 -8.56
C ARG A 55 1.10 10.98 -8.27
N THR A 56 1.77 11.51 -9.29
CA THR A 56 3.04 12.21 -9.17
C THR A 56 2.84 13.71 -8.99
N MET A 57 3.82 14.37 -8.39
CA MET A 57 3.78 15.80 -8.06
C MET A 57 5.05 16.53 -8.48
N THR A 58 6.19 15.82 -8.59
CA THR A 58 7.46 16.45 -8.99
C THR A 58 7.77 16.18 -10.45
N ARG A 59 8.68 16.99 -11.01
CA ARG A 59 9.14 16.81 -12.39
C ARG A 59 9.90 15.50 -12.62
N LEU A 60 10.54 14.95 -11.58
CA LEU A 60 11.19 13.64 -11.66
C LEU A 60 10.13 12.52 -11.75
N GLY A 61 9.05 12.65 -10.96
CA GLY A 61 7.92 11.74 -11.02
C GLY A 61 7.22 11.76 -12.38
N ASP A 62 6.98 12.97 -12.92
CA ASP A 62 6.37 13.17 -14.24
C ASP A 62 7.22 12.53 -15.36
N ASP A 63 8.54 12.77 -15.38
CA ASP A 63 9.45 12.14 -16.34
C ASP A 63 9.39 10.60 -16.25
N PHE A 64 9.38 10.05 -15.03
CA PHE A 64 9.22 8.60 -14.82
C PHE A 64 7.87 8.10 -15.35
N TYR A 65 6.78 8.80 -15.02
CA TYR A 65 5.42 8.43 -15.42
C TYR A 65 5.27 8.45 -16.95
N PHE A 66 5.82 9.48 -17.61
CA PHE A 66 5.85 9.59 -19.06
C PHE A 66 6.56 8.39 -19.71
N PHE A 67 7.78 8.05 -19.27
CA PHE A 67 8.49 6.90 -19.83
C PHE A 67 7.79 5.58 -19.53
N PHE A 68 7.26 5.42 -18.31
CA PHE A 68 6.56 4.22 -17.91
C PHE A 68 5.28 3.98 -18.73
N THR A 69 4.45 5.01 -18.89
CA THR A 69 3.21 4.93 -19.68
C THR A 69 3.49 4.64 -21.15
N GLN A 70 4.50 5.28 -21.74
CA GLN A 70 4.94 5.00 -23.10
C GLN A 70 5.30 3.52 -23.27
N LEU A 71 6.19 3.00 -22.41
CA LEU A 71 6.64 1.60 -22.45
C LEU A 71 5.50 0.60 -22.17
N MET A 72 4.59 0.94 -21.26
CA MET A 72 3.42 0.13 -20.95
C MET A 72 2.46 0.06 -22.13
N ASN A 73 2.20 1.19 -22.81
CA ASN A 73 1.33 1.23 -23.98
C ASN A 73 1.94 0.46 -25.16
N GLU A 74 3.25 0.59 -25.38
CA GLU A 74 3.99 -0.16 -26.41
C GLU A 74 3.92 -1.68 -26.19
N ARG A 75 4.03 -2.15 -24.93
CA ARG A 75 4.05 -3.59 -24.61
C ARG A 75 2.66 -4.18 -24.38
N HIS A 76 1.76 -3.42 -23.77
CA HIS A 76 0.50 -3.90 -23.19
C HIS A 76 -0.66 -2.93 -23.46
N GLY A 77 -0.76 -2.36 -24.66
CA GLY A 77 -1.83 -1.41 -25.03
C GLY A 77 -3.28 -1.94 -24.93
N SER A 78 -3.46 -3.26 -24.74
CA SER A 78 -4.77 -3.90 -24.51
C SER A 78 -4.99 -4.37 -23.07
N LEU A 79 -4.14 -3.95 -22.13
CA LEU A 79 -4.27 -4.32 -20.72
C LEU A 79 -5.54 -3.71 -20.11
N LYS A 80 -6.37 -4.56 -19.51
CA LYS A 80 -7.59 -4.16 -18.79
C LYS A 80 -7.36 -3.83 -17.31
N GLU A 81 -6.16 -4.07 -16.80
CA GLU A 81 -5.84 -3.84 -15.39
C GLU A 81 -5.44 -2.39 -15.11
N ASN A 82 -5.97 -1.86 -14.02
CA ASN A 82 -5.67 -0.50 -13.58
C ASN A 82 -4.39 -0.45 -12.75
N LEU A 83 -3.54 0.53 -13.05
CA LEU A 83 -2.30 0.76 -12.34
C LEU A 83 -2.26 2.18 -11.82
N THR A 84 -1.83 2.34 -10.57
CA THR A 84 -1.65 3.66 -9.97
C THR A 84 -0.18 3.90 -9.67
N VAL A 85 0.36 4.99 -10.18
CA VAL A 85 1.73 5.43 -9.88
C VAL A 85 1.67 6.52 -8.84
N LYS A 86 2.15 6.23 -7.62
CA LYS A 86 2.20 7.18 -6.50
C LYS A 86 3.62 7.65 -6.25
N GLU A 87 3.77 8.96 -6.09
CA GLU A 87 5.03 9.57 -5.68
C GLU A 87 5.00 10.00 -4.21
N ARG A 88 6.16 9.89 -3.56
CA ARG A 88 6.44 10.57 -2.30
C ARG A 88 7.73 11.39 -2.44
N PRO A 89 7.65 12.73 -2.48
CA PRO A 89 8.83 13.58 -2.54
C PRO A 89 9.65 13.46 -1.25
N THR A 90 10.97 13.36 -1.38
CA THR A 90 11.91 13.25 -0.24
C THR A 90 13.01 14.31 -0.39
N ALA A 91 13.22 15.13 0.65
CA ALA A 91 14.11 16.29 0.55
C ALA A 91 15.58 15.97 0.23
N LEU A 92 16.08 14.77 0.59
CA LEU A 92 17.51 14.42 0.48
C LEU A 92 17.83 13.42 -0.64
N SER A 93 16.90 12.54 -1.00
CA SER A 93 17.16 11.38 -1.88
C SER A 93 16.41 11.47 -3.23
N GLY A 94 15.74 12.59 -3.51
CA GLY A 94 14.87 12.73 -4.68
C GLY A 94 13.46 12.25 -4.39
N SER A 95 12.89 11.41 -5.26
CA SER A 95 11.49 11.01 -5.16
C SER A 95 11.34 9.52 -5.02
N ILE A 96 10.46 9.05 -4.12
CA ILE A 96 10.15 7.63 -4.01
C ILE A 96 8.91 7.36 -4.85
N ILE A 97 9.06 6.53 -5.89
CA ILE A 97 7.96 6.10 -6.74
C ILE A 97 7.47 4.73 -6.29
N SER A 98 6.17 4.54 -6.27
CA SER A 98 5.49 3.30 -5.88
C SER A 98 4.37 3.00 -6.86
N ILE A 99 4.36 1.80 -7.43
CA ILE A 99 3.35 1.35 -8.38
C ILE A 99 2.41 0.37 -7.67
N PHE A 100 1.12 0.62 -7.80
CA PHE A 100 0.06 -0.15 -7.21
C PHE A 100 -0.84 -0.77 -8.27
N HIS A 101 -1.30 -2.00 -8.01
CA HIS A 101 -2.40 -2.66 -8.72
C HIS A 101 -3.42 -3.06 -7.67
N ARG A 102 -4.66 -2.55 -7.76
CA ARG A 102 -5.73 -2.80 -6.78
C ARG A 102 -5.26 -2.60 -5.33
N GLU A 103 -4.68 -1.42 -5.06
CA GLU A 103 -4.09 -1.03 -3.77
C GLU A 103 -2.88 -1.88 -3.28
N LYS A 104 -2.47 -2.89 -4.03
CA LYS A 104 -1.30 -3.72 -3.70
C LYS A 104 -0.03 -3.13 -4.29
N LEU A 105 0.98 -2.92 -3.46
CA LEU A 105 2.30 -2.47 -3.88
C LEU A 105 2.98 -3.55 -4.72
N ILE A 106 3.26 -3.26 -6.00
CA ILE A 106 4.00 -4.16 -6.90
C ILE A 106 5.48 -3.80 -6.93
N TYR A 107 5.76 -2.51 -7.08
CA TYR A 107 7.11 -2.01 -7.31
C TYR A 107 7.32 -0.73 -6.51
N ARG A 108 8.53 -0.56 -5.95
CA ARG A 108 8.93 0.63 -5.23
C ARG A 108 10.39 0.92 -5.52
N THR A 109 10.69 2.17 -5.85
CA THR A 109 12.07 2.59 -6.13
C THR A 109 12.30 4.03 -5.69
N ALA A 110 13.56 4.35 -5.41
CA ALA A 110 14.00 5.73 -5.20
C ALA A 110 14.53 6.27 -6.52
N LEU A 111 14.09 7.47 -6.87
CA LEU A 111 14.44 8.16 -8.09
C LEU A 111 15.37 9.32 -7.76
N SER A 112 16.63 9.15 -8.15
CA SER A 112 17.63 10.21 -8.09
C SER A 112 17.39 11.24 -9.18
N PRO A 113 17.83 12.50 -9.00
CA PRO A 113 17.77 13.50 -10.05
C PRO A 113 18.57 13.05 -11.29
N GLY A 114 17.94 13.13 -12.46
CA GLY A 114 18.54 12.77 -13.75
C GLY A 114 17.58 11.98 -14.64
N ARG A 115 17.39 12.45 -15.88
CA ARG A 115 16.42 11.87 -16.83
C ARG A 115 16.74 10.40 -17.18
N GLN A 116 18.02 10.07 -17.35
CA GLN A 116 18.45 8.69 -17.64
C GLN A 116 18.02 7.72 -16.54
N HIS A 117 18.12 8.14 -15.27
CA HIS A 117 17.68 7.31 -14.16
C HIS A 117 16.18 7.06 -14.17
N ALA A 118 15.37 8.05 -14.57
CA ALA A 118 13.93 7.86 -14.71
C ALA A 118 13.59 6.83 -15.77
N GLU A 119 14.26 6.87 -16.92
CA GLU A 119 14.05 5.91 -18.00
C GLU A 119 14.48 4.49 -17.60
N ASP A 120 15.66 4.34 -17.00
CA ASP A 120 16.17 3.03 -16.56
C ASP A 120 15.26 2.42 -15.49
N LYS A 121 14.79 3.23 -14.53
CA LYS A 121 13.84 2.79 -13.52
C LYS A 121 12.46 2.48 -14.11
N ALA A 122 12.02 3.19 -15.14
CA ALA A 122 10.77 2.86 -15.83
C ALA A 122 10.85 1.49 -16.54
N LYS A 123 11.99 1.15 -17.16
CA LYS A 123 12.22 -0.18 -17.76
C LYS A 123 12.25 -1.29 -16.72
N GLU A 124 12.88 -1.05 -15.57
CA GLU A 124 12.89 -1.97 -14.44
C GLU A 124 11.47 -2.20 -13.91
N ALA A 125 10.71 -1.11 -13.71
CA ALA A 125 9.32 -1.13 -13.29
C ALA A 125 8.42 -1.92 -14.25
N LEU A 126 8.55 -1.69 -15.57
CA LEU A 126 7.81 -2.42 -16.59
C LEU A 126 8.00 -3.94 -16.46
N THR A 127 9.23 -4.37 -16.21
CA THR A 127 9.57 -5.79 -16.06
C THR A 127 8.94 -6.38 -14.79
N ALA A 128 9.01 -5.64 -13.67
CA ALA A 128 8.38 -6.03 -12.42
C ALA A 128 6.84 -6.12 -12.55
N VAL A 129 6.20 -5.12 -13.18
CA VAL A 129 4.75 -5.09 -13.41
C VAL A 129 4.33 -6.21 -14.35
N THR A 130 5.05 -6.45 -15.44
CA THR A 130 4.73 -7.52 -16.40
C THR A 130 4.76 -8.90 -15.72
N SER A 131 5.80 -9.18 -14.93
CA SER A 131 5.90 -10.46 -14.21
C SER A 131 4.81 -10.61 -13.15
N HIS A 132 4.46 -9.53 -12.47
CA HIS A 132 3.35 -9.50 -11.51
C HIS A 132 2.01 -9.81 -12.18
N LEU A 133 1.69 -9.12 -13.27
CA LEU A 133 0.43 -9.29 -14.01
C LEU A 133 0.30 -10.70 -14.58
N LEU A 134 1.38 -11.29 -15.10
CA LEU A 134 1.38 -12.66 -15.59
C LEU A 134 1.03 -13.64 -14.47
N ARG A 135 1.72 -13.54 -13.32
CA ARG A 135 1.45 -14.38 -12.15
C ARG A 135 0.02 -14.22 -11.66
N TRP A 136 -0.48 -12.99 -11.63
CA TRP A 136 -1.84 -12.69 -11.19
C TRP A 136 -2.90 -13.30 -12.12
N LYS A 137 -2.75 -13.15 -13.44
CA LYS A 137 -3.64 -13.78 -14.44
C LYS A 137 -3.64 -15.30 -14.33
N THR A 138 -2.47 -15.90 -14.14
CA THR A 138 -2.33 -17.33 -13.95
C THR A 138 -3.09 -17.82 -12.71
N GLN A 139 -2.98 -17.09 -11.58
CA GLN A 139 -3.71 -17.44 -10.36
C GLN A 139 -5.23 -17.40 -10.56
N LEU A 140 -5.76 -16.39 -11.26
CA LEU A 140 -7.18 -16.29 -11.54
C LEU A 140 -7.69 -17.51 -12.33
N SER A 141 -7.00 -17.86 -13.42
CA SER A 141 -7.37 -19.00 -14.27
C SER A 141 -7.39 -20.34 -13.52
N TYR A 142 -6.45 -20.53 -12.58
CA TYR A 142 -6.43 -21.74 -11.76
C TYR A 142 -7.57 -21.80 -10.74
N GLN A 143 -7.89 -20.68 -10.08
CA GLN A 143 -8.97 -20.63 -9.09
C GLN A 143 -10.33 -20.97 -9.71
N ASP A 144 -10.58 -20.55 -10.96
CA ASP A 144 -11.83 -20.85 -11.68
C ASP A 144 -11.98 -22.34 -12.04
N THR A 145 -10.87 -23.07 -12.20
CA THR A 145 -10.90 -24.49 -12.59
C THR A 145 -10.97 -25.45 -11.40
N PHE A 146 -10.59 -24.99 -10.20
CA PHE A 146 -10.57 -25.81 -8.98
C PHE A 146 -11.92 -25.92 -8.27
N ASP A 147 -13.00 -25.33 -8.80
CA ASP A 147 -14.36 -25.51 -8.29
C ASP A 147 -15.00 -26.83 -8.77
N VAL A 148 -14.21 -27.90 -8.75
CA VAL A 148 -14.69 -29.28 -8.96
C VAL A 148 -15.12 -29.81 -7.60
N ALA A 149 -16.41 -29.66 -7.34
CA ALA A 149 -17.23 -30.40 -6.38
C ALA A 149 -16.46 -31.37 -5.48
N GLN A 150 -16.07 -30.89 -4.30
CA GLN A 150 -15.91 -31.73 -3.12
C GLN A 150 -17.32 -32.10 -2.60
N ASP A 151 -18.15 -32.69 -3.47
CA ASP A 151 -19.31 -33.48 -3.04
C ASP A 151 -18.75 -34.82 -2.57
N GLU A 152 -18.14 -34.80 -1.38
CA GLU A 152 -17.71 -36.01 -0.69
C GLU A 152 -18.92 -36.67 0.01
N PHE A 153 -19.03 -37.96 -0.27
CA PHE A 153 -20.04 -38.96 0.13
C PHE A 153 -20.45 -38.97 1.61
#